data_AF-A0A963T5P7-F1
#
_entry.id   AF-A0A963T5P7-F1
#
_cell.length_a   1.000
_cell.length_b   1.000
_cell.length_c   1.000
_cell.angle_alpha   90.00
_cell.angle_beta   90.00
_cell.angle_gamma   90.00
#
_symmetry.space_group_name_H-M   'P 1'
#
loop_
_entity.id
_entity.type
_entity.pdbx_description
1 polymer ?
#
loop_
_entity_poly.entity_id
_entity_poly.type
_entity_poly.pdbx_seq_one_letter_code
_entity_poly.pdbx_strand_id
1 'polypeptide(L)' 'MSIETAEMIWMAVGGYLGLGALFAFYFVLRGVDGLDHAAKGAGAPFRLLLFPGAAALWPILLLRMLATPKGSAR' A
#
# COMPACT_ATOMS: atom_id res chain seq x y z
N MET A 1 -0.06 -21.63 -23.01
CA MET A 1 0.73 -20.60 -22.32
C MET A 1 2.19 -21.00 -22.45
N SER A 2 3.03 -20.21 -23.13
CA SER A 2 4.45 -20.53 -23.27
C SER A 2 5.18 -20.30 -21.94
N ILE A 3 6.30 -20.99 -21.72
CA ILE A 3 7.16 -20.82 -20.53
C ILE A 3 7.59 -19.35 -20.39
N GLU A 4 7.95 -18.71 -21.50
CA GLU A 4 8.28 -17.27 -21.57
C GLU A 4 7.17 -16.37 -21.03
N THR A 5 5.90 -16.69 -21.34
CA THR A 5 4.76 -15.92 -20.83
C THR A 5 4.63 -16.07 -19.31
N ALA A 6 4.87 -17.27 -18.78
CA ALA A 6 4.81 -17.52 -17.35
C ALA A 6 5.91 -16.77 -16.59
N GLU A 7 7.13 -16.73 -17.13
CA GLU A 7 8.25 -15.97 -16.57
C GLU A 7 7.96 -14.47 -16.54
N MET A 8 7.38 -13.93 -17.62
CA MET A 8 6.99 -12.52 -17.70
C MET A 8 5.95 -12.14 -16.64
N ILE A 9 4.92 -12.98 -16.48
CA ILE A 9 3.90 -12.78 -15.44
C ILE A 9 4.52 -12.84 -14.05
N TRP A 10 5.39 -13.82 -13.80
CA TRP A 10 6.06 -13.98 -12.51
C TRP A 10 6.92 -12.76 -12.15
N MET A 11 7.72 -12.27 -13.10
CA MET A 11 8.52 -11.06 -12.92
C MET A 11 7.65 -9.82 -12.68
N ALA A 12 6.56 -9.67 -13.44
CA ALA A 12 5.64 -8.55 -13.27
C ALA A 12 4.96 -8.56 -11.89
N VAL A 13 4.49 -9.73 -11.44
CA VAL A 13 3.89 -9.91 -10.11
C VAL A 13 4.92 -9.67 -9.02
N GLY A 14 6.14 -10.21 -9.15
CA GLY A 14 7.23 -9.98 -8.21
C GLY A 14 7.61 -8.51 -8.08
N GLY A 15 7.73 -7.80 -9.22
CA GLY A 15 8.00 -6.36 -9.25
C GLY A 15 6.87 -5.54 -8.63
N TYR A 16 5.61 -5.87 -8.96
CA TYR A 16 4.43 -5.22 -8.39
C TYR A 16 4.36 -5.38 -6.86
N LEU A 17 4.57 -6.60 -6.35
CA LEU A 17 4.59 -6.87 -4.92
C LEU A 17 5.80 -6.26 -4.22
N GLY A 18 6.97 -6.22 -4.87
CA GLY A 18 8.16 -5.57 -4.33
C GLY A 18 7.98 -4.07 -4.15
N LEU A 19 7.45 -3.38 -5.17
CA LEU A 19 7.09 -1.97 -5.07
C LEU A 19 5.98 -1.73 -4.04
N GLY A 20 4.98 -2.61 -4.03
CA GLY A 20 3.91 -2.59 -3.04
C GLY A 20 4.42 -2.72 -1.60
N ALA A 21 5.38 -3.62 -1.34
CA ALA A 21 5.97 -3.79 -0.01
C ALA A 21 6.76 -2.54 0.43
N LEU A 22 7.51 -1.92 -0.47
CA LEU A 22 8.21 -0.65 -0.18
C LEU A 22 7.22 0.47 0.13
N PHE A 23 6.16 0.59 -0.66
CA PHE A 23 5.10 1.55 -0.41
C PHE A 23 4.39 1.26 0.92
N ALA A 24 4.02 0.01 1.20
CA ALA A 24 3.35 -0.40 2.42
C ALA A 24 4.21 -0.10 3.66
N PHE A 25 5.53 -0.31 3.58
CA PHE A 25 6.45 0.03 4.65
C PHE A 25 6.41 1.54 4.94
N TYR A 26 6.53 2.37 3.91
CA TYR A 26 6.40 3.82 4.04
C TYR A 26 5.01 4.24 4.56
N PHE A 27 3.95 3.61 4.04
CA PHE A 27 2.56 3.88 4.38
C PHE A 27 2.27 3.56 5.84
N VAL A 28 2.73 2.41 6.33
CA VAL A 28 2.54 2.00 7.73
C VAL A 28 3.28 2.93 8.69
N LEU A 29 4.45 3.44 8.31
CA LEU A 29 5.23 4.37 9.14
C LEU A 29 4.69 5.81 9.14
N ARG A 30 4.24 6.32 7.99
CA ARG A 30 3.90 7.76 7.81
C ARG A 30 2.47 8.06 7.36
N GLY A 31 1.85 7.15 6.62
CA GLY A 31 0.58 7.40 5.91
C GLY A 31 -0.68 7.00 6.69
N VAL A 32 -0.56 6.04 7.59
CA VAL A 32 -1.69 5.47 8.35
C VAL A 32 -2.48 6.53 9.14
N ASP A 33 -1.81 7.48 9.77
CA ASP A 33 -2.47 8.51 10.60
C ASP A 33 -3.26 9.55 9.77
N GLY A 34 -2.98 9.67 8.47
CA GLY A 34 -3.61 10.64 7.57
C GLY A 34 -4.77 10.08 6.75
N LEU A 35 -4.78 8.77 6.48
CA LEU A 35 -5.80 8.15 5.63
C LEU A 35 -7.02 7.64 6.42
N ASP A 36 -6.83 7.24 7.68
CA ASP A 36 -7.90 6.64 8.48
C ASP A 36 -7.84 7.08 9.94
N HIS A 37 -8.91 7.71 10.43
CA HIS A 37 -9.05 8.05 11.84
C HIS A 37 -9.09 6.80 12.72
N ALA A 38 -9.53 5.65 12.20
CA ALA A 38 -9.51 4.38 12.93
C ALA A 38 -8.09 3.87 13.22
N ALA A 39 -7.09 4.37 12.48
CA ALA A 39 -5.72 3.99 12.69
C ALA A 39 -4.95 4.95 13.62
N LYS A 40 -5.51 6.15 13.89
CA LYS A 40 -5.04 7.01 14.99
C LYS A 40 -5.32 6.31 16.31
N GLY A 41 -4.30 5.69 16.87
CA GLY A 41 -4.35 4.95 18.14
C GLY A 41 -4.33 3.43 18.01
N ALA A 42 -4.28 2.89 16.78
CA ALA A 42 -4.16 1.46 16.57
C ALA A 42 -2.73 0.97 16.88
N GLY A 43 -2.63 -0.07 17.72
CA GLY A 43 -1.35 -0.65 18.14
C GLY A 43 -0.56 -1.31 17.01
N ALA A 44 0.73 -1.59 17.26
CA ALA A 44 1.63 -2.30 16.35
C ALA A 44 1.05 -3.55 15.64
N PRO A 45 0.28 -4.45 16.30
CA PRO A 45 -0.29 -5.60 15.61
C PRO A 45 -1.32 -5.26 14.53
N PHE A 46 -2.10 -4.18 14.70
CA PHE A 46 -3.04 -3.73 13.66
C PHE A 46 -2.31 -3.23 12.42
N ARG A 47 -1.23 -2.48 12.64
CA ARG A 47 -0.35 -1.97 11.57
C ARG A 47 0.31 -3.11 10.78
N LEU A 48 0.70 -4.19 11.45
CA LEU A 48 1.24 -5.39 10.80
C LEU A 48 0.19 -6.11 9.95
N LEU A 49 -1.06 -6.17 10.42
CA LEU A 49 -2.16 -6.78 9.66
C LEU A 49 -2.52 -5.95 8.41
N LEU A 50 -2.35 -4.63 8.49
CA LEU A 50 -2.61 -3.72 7.39
C LEU A 50 -1.53 -3.76 6.30
N PHE A 51 -0.30 -4.16 6.66
CA PHE A 51 0.84 -4.23 5.75
C PHE A 51 0.59 -5.07 4.48
N PRO A 52 0.13 -6.34 4.55
CA PRO A 52 -0.12 -7.14 3.34
C PRO A 52 -1.23 -6.53 2.47
N GLY A 53 -2.29 -5.98 3.07
CA GLY A 53 -3.35 -5.29 2.33
C GLY A 53 -2.84 -4.01 1.65
N ALA A 54 -2.00 -3.25 2.34
CA ALA A 54 -1.39 -2.04 1.80
C ALA A 54 -0.39 -2.34 0.68
N ALA A 55 0.33 -3.45 0.77
CA ALA A 55 1.26 -3.88 -0.26
C ALA A 55 0.53 -4.36 -1.52
N ALA A 56 -0.57 -5.09 -1.37
CA ALA A 56 -1.37 -5.54 -2.50
C ALA A 56 -2.12 -4.39 -3.20
N LEU A 57 -2.64 -3.43 -2.42
CA LEU A 57 -3.49 -2.33 -2.90
C LEU A 57 -2.75 -0.98 -3.00
N TRP A 58 -1.42 -1.02 -3.08
CA TRP A 58 -0.58 0.17 -3.08
C TRP A 58 -0.94 1.21 -4.15
N PRO A 59 -1.34 0.88 -5.40
CA PRO A 59 -1.64 1.91 -6.40
C PRO A 59 -2.89 2.70 -6.02
N ILE A 60 -3.90 2.02 -5.48
CA ILE A 60 -5.16 2.64 -5.02
C ILE A 60 -4.88 3.53 -3.81
N LEU A 61 -4.08 3.05 -2.86
CA LEU A 61 -3.69 3.84 -1.68
C LEU A 61 -2.86 5.06 -2.08
N LEU A 62 -1.92 4.91 -3.00
CA LEU A 62 -1.11 6.01 -3.54
C LEU A 62 -2.00 7.06 -4.22
N LEU A 63 -2.93 6.63 -5.08
CA LEU A 63 -3.90 7.52 -5.72
C LEU A 63 -4.75 8.24 -4.68
N ARG A 64 -5.23 7.55 -3.63
CA ARG A 64 -6.02 8.16 -2.56
C ARG A 64 -5.21 9.16 -1.74
N MET A 65 -3.93 8.89 -1.49
CA MET A 65 -3.02 9.83 -0.83
C MET A 65 -2.81 11.10 -1.67
N LEU A 66 -2.66 10.96 -2.99
CA LEU A 66 -2.51 12.09 -3.91
C LEU A 66 -3.82 12.86 -4.11
N ALA A 67 -4.95 12.16 -4.12
CA ALA A 67 -6.29 12.71 -4.31
C ALA A 67 -6.90 13.33 -3.04
N THR A 68 -6.21 13.28 -1.90
CA THR A 68 -6.61 13.98 -0.67
C THR A 68 -5.74 15.24 -0.50
N PRO A 69 -6.00 16.36 -1.19
CA PRO A 69 -5.41 17.65 -0.85
C PRO A 69 -5.68 17.97 0.62
N LYS A 70 -4.67 18.49 1.33
CA LYS A 70 -4.75 18.97 2.73
C LYS A 70 -5.66 20.21 2.92
N GLY A 71 -6.78 20.31 2.21
CA GLY A 71 -7.61 21.52 2.10
C GLY A 71 -9.10 21.38 2.44
N SER A 72 -9.60 20.21 2.83
CA SER A 72 -11.03 20.02 3.18
C SER A 72 -11.25 19.68 4.66
N ALA A 73 -10.56 20.41 5.53
CA ALA A 73 -10.96 20.58 6.93
C ALA A 73 -11.21 22.08 7.14
N ARG A 74 -12.37 22.54 6.69
CA ARG A 74 -12.99 23.78 7.16
C ARG A 74 -14.44 23.49 7.47
#